data_AF-A0A239Q387-F1
#
_entry.id   AF-A0A239Q387-F1
#
_cell.length_a   1.000
_cell.length_b   1.000
_cell.length_c   1.000
_cell.angle_alpha   90.00
_cell.angle_beta   90.00
_cell.angle_gamma   90.00
#
_symmetry.space_group_name_H-M   'P 1'
#
loop_
_entity.id
_entity.type
_entity.pdbx_description
1 polymer ?
#
loop_
_entity_poly.entity_id
_entity_poly.type
_entity_poly.pdbx_seq_one_letter_code
_entity_poly.pdbx_strand_id
1 'polypeptide(L)'
;MSDVVSELAKLRAALAAAEARAQVAESELAQTRAVISCAEAMIQELKLEIARLRRDKYGISSERRARLIDQLELQLEELEAAATEDALAAEQAVEKASTVRTFTRRHPARKPFPDHLPRERVVVEAPAACACCGSDRIVKMGEDVTETLEVIPRQWKVIQTVREKFTCRACESEGESATGSRAARTSQPRECPIFCV
;
A
#
# COMPACT_ATOMS: atom_id res chain seq x y z
N MET A 1 -5.57 70.18 88.28
CA MET A 1 -6.83 70.22 87.48
C MET A 1 -6.59 70.70 86.05
N SER A 2 -5.77 71.72 85.81
CA SER A 2 -5.40 72.21 84.47
C SER A 2 -4.68 71.18 83.59
N ASP A 3 -3.77 70.38 84.17
CA ASP A 3 -2.97 69.42 83.40
C ASP A 3 -3.81 68.26 82.85
N VAL A 4 -4.78 67.78 83.62
CA VAL A 4 -5.75 66.74 83.19
C VAL A 4 -6.61 67.24 82.02
N VAL A 5 -7.02 68.52 82.05
CA VAL A 5 -7.80 69.11 80.94
C VAL A 5 -6.96 69.23 79.66
N SER A 6 -5.67 69.57 79.79
CA SER A 6 -4.71 69.60 78.68
C SER A 6 -4.46 68.20 78.10
N GLU A 7 -4.29 67.19 78.94
CA GLU A 7 -4.14 65.80 78.51
C GLU A 7 -5.39 65.26 77.80
N LEU A 8 -6.58 65.53 78.33
CA LEU A 8 -7.85 65.16 77.67
C LEU A 8 -8.00 65.82 76.29
N ALA A 9 -7.58 67.08 76.14
CA ALA A 9 -7.58 67.76 74.85
C ALA A 9 -6.63 67.09 73.85
N LYS A 10 -5.41 66.71 74.29
CA LYS A 10 -4.45 65.96 73.47
C LYS A 10 -4.98 64.60 73.05
N LEU A 11 -5.61 63.86 73.96
CA LEU A 11 -6.20 62.55 73.67
C LEU A 11 -7.36 62.64 72.68
N ARG A 12 -8.24 63.64 72.82
CA ARG A 12 -9.33 63.89 71.86
C ARG A 12 -8.80 64.25 70.47
N ALA A 13 -7.75 65.08 70.40
CA ALA A 13 -7.11 65.41 69.13
C ALA A 13 -6.45 64.17 68.48
N ALA A 14 -5.79 63.32 69.28
CA ALA A 14 -5.20 62.08 68.81
C ALA A 14 -6.26 61.07 68.31
N LEU A 15 -7.40 60.98 69.01
CA LEU A 15 -8.54 60.14 68.62
C LEU A 15 -9.16 60.64 67.32
N ALA A 16 -9.42 61.94 67.18
CA ALA A 16 -9.93 62.53 65.94
C ALA A 16 -8.96 62.30 64.76
N ALA A 17 -7.65 62.40 64.98
CA ALA A 17 -6.64 62.10 63.96
C ALA A 17 -6.57 60.60 63.62
N ALA A 18 -6.86 59.70 64.57
CA ALA A 18 -6.95 58.27 64.31
C ALA A 18 -8.22 57.92 63.53
N GLU A 19 -9.36 58.49 63.90
CA GLU A 19 -10.64 58.31 63.20
C GLU A 19 -10.59 58.85 61.77
N ALA A 20 -9.99 60.03 61.55
CA ALA A 20 -9.80 60.56 60.20
C ALA A 20 -8.94 59.64 59.33
N ARG A 21 -7.86 59.06 59.88
CA ARG A 21 -7.04 58.07 59.16
C ARG A 21 -7.80 56.78 58.87
N ALA A 22 -8.62 56.30 59.81
CA ALA A 22 -9.46 55.13 59.61
C ALA A 22 -10.51 55.37 58.50
N GLN A 23 -11.16 56.52 58.49
CA GLN A 23 -12.14 56.89 57.45
C GLN A 23 -11.50 56.96 56.06
N VAL A 24 -10.29 57.54 55.95
CA VAL A 24 -9.55 57.56 54.67
C VAL A 24 -9.24 56.13 54.22
N ALA A 25 -8.68 55.30 55.10
CA ALA A 25 -8.37 53.91 54.77
C ALA A 25 -9.62 53.10 54.37
N GLU A 26 -10.74 53.27 55.07
CA GLU A 26 -12.02 52.63 54.72
C GLU A 26 -12.53 53.09 53.35
N SER A 27 -12.39 54.38 53.02
CA SER A 27 -12.77 54.91 51.71
C SER A 27 -11.90 54.35 50.58
N GLU A 28 -10.59 54.22 50.81
CA GLU A 28 -9.65 53.60 49.85
C GLU A 28 -9.95 52.10 49.67
N LEU A 29 -10.27 51.38 50.76
CA LEU A 29 -10.69 49.99 50.69
C LEU A 29 -12.01 49.82 49.92
N ALA A 30 -12.96 50.74 50.09
CA ALA A 30 -14.21 50.72 49.35
C ALA A 30 -13.96 50.97 47.84
N GLN A 31 -13.12 51.94 47.50
CA GLN A 31 -12.76 52.24 46.11
C GLN A 31 -12.04 51.07 45.44
N THR A 32 -11.04 50.48 46.11
CA THR A 32 -10.29 49.33 45.58
C THR A 32 -11.19 48.12 45.38
N ARG A 33 -12.10 47.82 46.33
CA ARG A 33 -13.11 46.76 46.17
C ARG A 33 -14.03 47.02 44.98
N ALA A 34 -14.47 48.26 44.77
CA ALA A 34 -15.27 48.61 43.60
C ALA A 34 -14.50 48.35 42.29
N VAL A 35 -13.24 48.78 42.20
CA VAL A 35 -12.40 48.52 41.01
C VAL A 35 -12.20 47.03 40.77
N ILE A 36 -11.93 46.24 41.82
CA ILE A 36 -11.81 44.78 41.71
C ILE A 36 -13.10 44.17 41.18
N SER A 37 -14.25 44.55 41.72
CA SER A 37 -15.54 44.03 41.25
C SER A 37 -15.83 44.36 39.79
N CYS A 38 -15.49 45.58 39.32
CA CYS A 38 -15.62 45.97 37.92
C CYS A 38 -14.67 45.16 37.01
N ALA A 39 -13.42 44.94 37.46
CA ALA A 39 -12.44 44.15 36.72
C ALA A 39 -12.87 42.68 36.62
N GLU A 40 -13.39 42.10 37.71
CA GLU A 40 -13.94 40.74 37.72
C GLU A 40 -15.10 40.60 36.75
N ALA A 41 -16.04 41.56 36.73
CA ALA A 41 -17.16 41.57 35.78
C ALA A 41 -16.65 41.58 34.32
N MET A 42 -15.67 42.43 34.00
CA MET A 42 -15.04 42.47 32.68
C MET A 42 -14.36 41.15 32.31
N ILE A 43 -13.67 40.52 33.28
CA ILE A 43 -13.03 39.21 33.06
C ILE A 43 -14.09 38.14 32.74
N GLN A 44 -15.25 38.15 33.42
CA GLN A 44 -16.32 37.21 33.13
C GLN A 44 -16.94 37.43 31.74
N GLU A 45 -17.14 38.69 31.35
CA GLU A 45 -17.63 39.05 30.01
C GLU A 45 -16.67 38.56 28.92
N LEU A 46 -15.38 38.87 29.03
CA LEU A 46 -14.36 38.42 28.08
C LEU A 46 -14.25 36.89 28.02
N LYS A 47 -14.36 36.19 29.15
CA LYS A 47 -14.39 34.71 29.17
C LYS A 47 -15.60 34.17 28.42
N LEU A 48 -16.79 34.76 28.58
CA LEU A 48 -17.98 34.37 27.85
C LEU A 48 -17.84 34.61 26.35
N GLU A 49 -17.28 35.75 25.94
CA GLU A 49 -16.99 36.04 24.53
C GLU A 49 -16.02 35.02 23.92
N ILE A 50 -14.91 34.72 24.62
CA ILE A 50 -13.95 33.71 24.18
C ILE A 50 -14.62 32.34 24.05
N ALA A 51 -15.46 31.95 25.01
CA ALA A 51 -16.19 30.69 24.96
C ALA A 51 -17.15 30.64 23.76
N ARG A 52 -17.85 31.74 23.47
CA ARG A 52 -18.72 31.87 22.29
C ARG A 52 -17.92 31.75 20.99
N LEU A 53 -16.86 32.53 20.82
CA LEU A 53 -16.00 32.49 19.63
C LEU A 53 -15.37 31.11 19.42
N ARG A 54 -15.00 30.40 20.50
CA ARG A 54 -14.51 29.02 20.41
C ARG A 54 -15.58 28.06 19.93
N ARG A 55 -16.83 28.16 20.41
CA ARG A 55 -17.94 27.34 19.90
C ARG A 55 -18.26 27.67 18.44
N ASP A 56 -18.24 28.94 18.05
CA ASP A 56 -18.55 29.31 16.66
C ASP A 56 -17.47 28.81 15.69
N LYS A 57 -16.18 28.92 16.06
CA LYS A 57 -15.06 28.47 15.22
C LYS A 57 -14.89 26.94 15.21
N TYR A 58 -14.98 26.31 16.38
CA TYR A 58 -14.62 24.90 16.54
C TYR A 58 -15.81 23.97 16.78
N GLY A 59 -16.99 24.48 17.16
CA GLY A 59 -18.16 23.65 17.44
C GLY A 59 -18.64 22.88 16.21
N ILE A 60 -18.88 23.59 15.11
CA ILE A 60 -19.32 22.97 13.84
C ILE A 60 -18.29 21.97 13.31
N SER A 61 -17.00 22.30 13.41
CA SER A 61 -15.93 21.40 12.95
C SER A 61 -15.72 20.21 13.89
N SER A 62 -15.93 20.36 15.19
CA SER A 62 -15.87 19.28 16.17
C SER A 62 -17.02 18.30 15.98
N GLU A 63 -18.25 18.79 15.79
CA GLU A 63 -19.42 17.94 15.51
C GLU A 63 -19.25 17.19 14.18
N ARG A 64 -18.80 17.87 13.13
CA ARG A 64 -18.51 17.24 11.84
C ARG A 64 -17.40 16.19 11.97
N ARG A 65 -16.34 16.48 12.73
CA ARG A 65 -15.23 15.55 12.94
C ARG A 65 -15.68 14.32 13.73
N ALA A 66 -16.48 14.49 14.78
CA ALA A 66 -17.04 13.38 15.55
C ALA A 66 -17.86 12.46 14.63
N ARG A 67 -18.79 13.01 13.85
CA ARG A 67 -19.57 12.21 12.88
C ARG A 67 -18.71 11.48 11.85
N LEU A 68 -17.62 12.11 11.38
CA LEU A 68 -16.70 11.48 10.43
C LEU A 68 -15.93 10.32 11.10
N ILE A 69 -15.53 10.48 12.36
CA ILE A 69 -14.87 9.43 13.13
C ILE A 69 -15.84 8.26 13.30
N ASP A 70 -17.08 8.50 13.74
CA ASP A 70 -18.10 7.45 13.91
C ASP A 70 -18.32 6.67 12.59
N GLN A 71 -18.35 7.37 11.45
CA GLN A 71 -18.47 6.73 10.14
C GLN A 71 -17.25 5.87 9.78
N LEU A 72 -16.04 6.37 10.06
CA LEU A 72 -14.81 5.63 9.78
C LEU A 72 -14.66 4.41 10.70
N GLU A 73 -15.08 4.52 11.96
CA GLU A 73 -15.09 3.41 12.92
C GLU A 73 -16.00 2.28 12.42
N LEU A 74 -17.23 2.60 11.98
CA LEU A 74 -18.13 1.60 11.40
C LEU A 74 -17.52 0.92 10.16
N GLN A 75 -16.87 1.69 9.27
CA GLN A 75 -16.21 1.13 8.10
C GLN A 75 -15.03 0.22 8.46
N LEU A 76 -14.28 0.55 9.52
CA LEU A 76 -13.21 -0.30 10.02
C LEU A 76 -13.78 -1.60 10.60
N GLU A 77 -14.86 -1.54 11.38
CA GLU A 77 -15.54 -2.72 11.91
C GLU A 77 -16.02 -3.66 10.78
N GLU A 78 -16.61 -3.12 9.71
CA GLU A 78 -17.03 -3.89 8.53
C GLU A 78 -15.83 -4.58 7.83
N LEU A 79 -14.72 -3.86 7.67
CA LEU A 79 -13.50 -4.41 7.06
C LEU A 79 -12.84 -5.47 7.95
N GLU A 80 -12.84 -5.27 9.26
CA GLU A 80 -12.36 -6.25 10.23
C GLU A 80 -13.21 -7.52 10.18
N ALA A 81 -14.54 -7.39 10.17
CA ALA A 81 -15.46 -8.52 10.02
C ALA A 81 -15.18 -9.27 8.71
N ALA A 82 -15.10 -8.58 7.57
CA ALA A 82 -14.77 -9.20 6.28
C ALA A 82 -13.43 -9.92 6.30
N ALA A 83 -12.39 -9.32 6.89
CA ALA A 83 -11.08 -9.94 7.04
C ALA A 83 -11.12 -11.21 7.91
N THR A 84 -11.94 -11.23 8.97
CA THR A 84 -12.13 -12.44 9.79
C THR A 84 -12.87 -13.54 9.03
N GLU A 85 -13.90 -13.18 8.24
CA GLU A 85 -14.61 -14.13 7.38
C GLU A 85 -13.69 -14.74 6.32
N ASP A 86 -12.86 -13.92 5.67
CA ASP A 86 -11.86 -14.37 4.70
C ASP A 86 -10.82 -15.29 5.32
N ALA A 87 -10.36 -14.98 6.55
CA ALA A 87 -9.43 -15.83 7.29
C ALA A 87 -10.05 -17.21 7.60
N LEU A 88 -11.29 -17.23 8.09
CA LEU A 88 -12.02 -18.48 8.34
C LEU A 88 -12.25 -19.28 7.05
N ALA A 89 -12.58 -18.61 5.94
CA ALA A 89 -12.75 -19.26 4.65
C ALA A 89 -11.43 -19.86 4.14
N ALA A 90 -10.31 -19.16 4.33
CA ALA A 90 -8.98 -19.66 3.99
C ALA A 90 -8.59 -20.88 4.84
N GLU A 91 -8.84 -20.86 6.15
CA GLU A 91 -8.62 -22.01 7.03
C GLU A 91 -9.44 -23.23 6.58
N GLN A 92 -10.74 -23.05 6.31
CA GLN A 92 -11.60 -24.12 5.79
C GLN A 92 -11.12 -24.65 4.44
N ALA A 93 -10.59 -23.79 3.56
CA ALA A 93 -10.03 -24.21 2.28
C ALA A 93 -8.75 -25.03 2.45
N VAL A 94 -7.88 -24.66 3.40
CA VAL A 94 -6.68 -25.43 3.76
C VAL A 94 -7.05 -26.79 4.34
N GLU A 95 -8.01 -26.85 5.27
CA GLU A 95 -8.51 -28.11 5.81
C GLU A 95 -9.05 -29.02 4.69
N LYS A 96 -9.93 -28.50 3.83
CA LYS A 96 -10.46 -29.26 2.68
C LYS A 96 -9.34 -29.74 1.76
N ALA A 97 -8.36 -28.90 1.43
CA ALA A 97 -7.21 -29.29 0.61
C ALA A 97 -6.36 -30.38 1.27
N SER A 98 -6.18 -30.34 2.60
CA SER A 98 -5.43 -31.36 3.34
C SER A 98 -6.14 -32.73 3.40
N THR A 99 -7.48 -32.75 3.35
CA THR A 99 -8.26 -34.02 3.30
C THR A 99 -8.17 -34.72 1.95
N VAL A 100 -7.78 -34.01 0.89
CA VAL A 100 -7.54 -34.61 -0.42
C VAL A 100 -6.13 -35.20 -0.45
N ARG A 101 -6.03 -36.54 -0.44
CA ARG A 101 -4.75 -37.26 -0.57
C ARG A 101 -3.94 -36.69 -1.74
N THR A 102 -2.67 -36.37 -1.50
CA THR A 102 -1.73 -35.84 -2.49
C THR A 102 -1.60 -36.81 -3.67
N PHE A 103 -2.30 -36.53 -4.77
CA PHE A 103 -2.15 -37.27 -6.02
C PHE A 103 -1.00 -36.64 -6.80
N THR A 104 0.11 -37.36 -6.95
CA THR A 104 1.20 -36.96 -7.85
C THR A 104 0.74 -37.06 -9.30
N ARG A 105 0.33 -35.93 -9.88
CA ARG A 105 0.03 -35.86 -11.32
C ARG A 105 1.28 -36.20 -12.11
N ARG A 106 1.29 -37.34 -12.79
CA ARG A 106 2.30 -37.66 -13.81
C ARG A 106 2.21 -36.63 -14.95
N HIS A 107 3.33 -35.98 -15.28
CA HIS A 107 3.40 -35.11 -16.44
C HIS A 107 3.06 -35.92 -17.71
N PRO A 108 2.14 -35.43 -18.56
CA PRO A 108 1.84 -36.10 -19.82
C PRO A 108 3.06 -35.99 -20.75
N ALA A 109 3.76 -37.12 -20.93
CA ALA A 109 4.79 -37.25 -21.96
C ALA A 109 4.13 -37.35 -23.35
N ARG A 110 4.67 -36.63 -24.34
CA ARG A 110 4.22 -36.73 -25.73
C ARG A 110 4.61 -38.09 -26.28
N LYS A 111 3.65 -38.84 -26.83
CA LYS A 111 3.95 -40.09 -27.56
C LYS A 111 4.71 -39.73 -28.84
N PRO A 112 5.78 -40.49 -29.21
CA PRO A 112 6.48 -40.30 -30.48
C PRO A 112 5.53 -40.54 -31.66
N PHE A 113 5.84 -39.96 -32.83
CA PHE A 113 5.02 -40.15 -34.02
C PHE A 113 5.13 -41.58 -34.55
N PRO A 114 4.06 -42.12 -35.17
CA PRO A 114 4.06 -43.50 -35.66
C PRO A 114 5.11 -43.76 -36.76
N ASP A 115 5.68 -44.96 -36.78
CA ASP A 115 6.75 -45.35 -37.74
C ASP A 115 6.27 -45.58 -39.18
N HIS A 116 4.96 -45.62 -39.42
CA HIS A 116 4.39 -45.90 -40.75
C HIS A 116 4.23 -44.65 -41.64
N LEU A 117 4.53 -43.45 -41.12
CA LEU A 117 4.49 -42.22 -41.93
C LEU A 117 5.81 -42.04 -42.68
N PRO A 118 5.77 -41.56 -43.95
CA PRO A 118 6.98 -41.23 -44.69
C PRO A 118 7.76 -40.13 -43.97
N ARG A 119 9.05 -40.41 -43.69
CA ARG A 119 9.97 -39.49 -43.01
C ARG A 119 10.92 -38.85 -44.03
N GLU A 120 10.93 -37.53 -44.07
CA GLU A 120 11.86 -36.74 -44.86
C GLU A 120 12.89 -36.09 -43.92
N ARG A 121 14.18 -36.39 -44.14
CA ARG A 121 15.28 -35.90 -43.29
C ARG A 121 15.86 -34.63 -43.90
N VAL A 122 15.62 -33.49 -43.25
CA VAL A 122 16.19 -32.20 -43.64
C VAL A 122 17.34 -31.91 -42.69
N VAL A 123 18.57 -31.98 -43.20
CA VAL A 123 19.78 -31.69 -42.42
C VAL A 123 20.09 -30.20 -42.54
N VAL A 124 20.12 -29.50 -41.41
CA VAL A 124 20.65 -28.15 -41.33
C VAL A 124 22.13 -28.27 -40.97
N GLU A 125 22.97 -28.08 -41.98
CA GLU A 125 24.42 -28.20 -41.86
C GLU A 125 24.99 -27.15 -40.90
N ALA A 126 26.06 -27.53 -40.20
CA ALA A 126 26.84 -26.61 -39.39
C ALA A 126 27.48 -25.50 -40.27
N PRO A 127 27.59 -24.25 -39.79
CA PRO A 127 28.31 -23.20 -40.51
C PRO A 127 29.78 -23.61 -40.71
N ALA A 128 30.35 -23.29 -41.88
CA ALA A 128 31.72 -23.66 -42.25
C ALA A 128 32.80 -22.98 -41.38
N ALA A 129 32.47 -21.86 -40.73
CA ALA A 129 33.37 -21.09 -39.87
C ALA A 129 32.73 -20.83 -38.51
N CYS A 130 33.55 -20.87 -37.44
CA CYS A 130 33.08 -20.63 -36.09
C CYS A 130 32.70 -19.15 -35.92
N ALA A 131 31.48 -18.87 -35.42
CA ALA A 131 31.01 -17.50 -35.18
C ALA A 131 31.83 -16.72 -34.14
N CYS A 132 32.65 -17.39 -33.31
CA CYS A 132 33.45 -16.77 -32.26
C CYS A 132 34.89 -16.45 -32.71
N CYS A 133 35.53 -17.34 -33.47
CA CYS A 133 36.97 -17.23 -33.80
C CYS A 133 37.29 -17.31 -35.30
N GLY A 134 36.29 -17.50 -36.17
CA GLY A 134 36.47 -17.55 -37.63
C GLY A 134 37.31 -18.74 -38.13
N SER A 135 37.59 -19.72 -37.27
CA SER A 135 38.38 -20.90 -37.65
C SER A 135 37.51 -22.00 -38.25
N ASP A 136 38.06 -22.72 -39.24
CA ASP A 136 37.41 -23.81 -39.97
C ASP A 136 37.53 -25.17 -39.25
N ARG A 137 38.09 -25.19 -38.02
CA ARG A 137 38.34 -26.42 -37.23
C ARG A 137 37.14 -26.79 -36.38
N ILE A 138 36.02 -27.03 -37.03
CA ILE A 138 34.75 -27.42 -36.42
C ILE A 138 34.59 -28.95 -36.50
N VAL A 139 34.24 -29.58 -35.38
CA VAL A 139 33.98 -31.03 -35.30
C VAL A 139 32.51 -31.26 -34.96
N LYS A 140 31.88 -32.21 -35.65
CA LYS A 140 30.50 -32.64 -35.38
C LYS A 140 30.48 -33.49 -34.10
N MET A 141 29.70 -33.09 -33.10
CA MET A 141 29.64 -33.76 -31.78
C MET A 141 28.31 -34.50 -31.56
N GLY A 142 27.23 -34.06 -32.18
CA GLY A 142 25.92 -34.70 -32.05
C GLY A 142 24.87 -34.11 -32.97
N GLU A 143 23.70 -34.73 -32.98
CA GLU A 143 22.55 -34.31 -33.78
C GLU A 143 21.35 -34.08 -32.85
N ASP A 144 20.70 -32.91 -32.95
CA ASP A 144 19.39 -32.68 -32.34
C ASP A 144 18.31 -32.89 -33.40
N VAL A 145 17.44 -33.88 -33.15
CA VAL A 145 16.36 -34.26 -34.06
C VAL A 145 15.06 -33.66 -33.56
N THR A 146 14.43 -32.85 -34.40
CA THR A 146 13.08 -32.33 -34.15
C THR A 146 12.11 -32.87 -35.19
N GLU A 147 11.01 -33.46 -34.72
CA GLU A 147 9.98 -34.04 -35.58
C GLU A 147 8.81 -33.07 -35.73
N THR A 148 8.50 -32.66 -36.97
CA THR A 148 7.36 -31.81 -37.29
C THR A 148 6.46 -32.52 -38.30
N LEU A 149 5.15 -32.57 -38.02
CA LEU A 149 4.16 -33.16 -38.93
C LEU A 149 3.69 -32.10 -39.94
N GLU A 150 3.87 -32.36 -41.23
CA GLU A 150 3.32 -31.52 -42.30
C GLU A 150 2.18 -32.24 -43.02
N VAL A 151 1.11 -31.49 -43.30
CA VAL A 151 -0.08 -31.98 -43.99
C VAL A 151 0.02 -31.60 -45.47
N ILE A 152 0.15 -32.60 -46.34
CA ILE A 152 -0.03 -32.46 -47.79
C ILE A 152 -1.46 -32.93 -48.10
N PRO A 153 -2.23 -32.26 -48.98
CA PRO A 153 -3.55 -32.75 -49.36
C PRO A 153 -3.46 -34.22 -49.82
N ARG A 154 -4.14 -35.13 -49.08
CA ARG A 154 -4.17 -36.60 -49.19
C ARG A 154 -3.06 -37.42 -48.49
N GLN A 155 -1.98 -36.82 -47.96
CA GLN A 155 -0.89 -37.57 -47.32
C GLN A 155 -0.27 -36.81 -46.13
N TRP A 156 0.18 -37.53 -45.11
CA TRP A 156 0.87 -36.95 -43.95
C TRP A 156 2.35 -37.30 -44.05
N LYS A 157 3.22 -36.31 -43.85
CA LYS A 157 4.67 -36.54 -43.82
C LYS A 157 5.25 -36.02 -42.51
N VAL A 158 6.23 -36.73 -41.98
CA VAL A 158 6.99 -36.29 -40.82
C VAL A 158 8.31 -35.74 -41.33
N ILE A 159 8.57 -34.46 -41.08
CA ILE A 159 9.87 -33.85 -41.34
C ILE A 159 10.72 -34.01 -40.09
N GLN A 160 11.81 -34.75 -40.23
CA GLN A 160 12.86 -34.82 -39.22
C GLN A 160 13.90 -33.75 -39.55
N THR A 161 13.81 -32.62 -38.87
CA THR A 161 14.82 -31.57 -38.98
C THR A 161 15.97 -31.94 -38.06
N VAL A 162 17.09 -32.31 -38.66
CA VAL A 162 18.33 -32.66 -37.95
C VAL A 162 19.21 -31.41 -37.90
N ARG A 163 19.45 -30.92 -36.68
CA ARG A 163 20.37 -29.83 -36.44
C ARG A 163 21.68 -30.40 -35.93
N GLU A 164 22.75 -30.19 -36.69
CA GLU A 164 24.07 -30.62 -36.29
C GLU A 164 24.57 -29.73 -35.14
N LYS A 165 24.93 -30.34 -34.00
CA LYS A 165 25.67 -29.69 -32.92
C LYS A 165 27.16 -29.77 -33.21
N PHE A 166 27.81 -28.63 -33.10
CA PHE A 166 29.21 -28.50 -33.46
C PHE A 166 30.03 -27.88 -32.32
N THR A 167 31.29 -28.30 -32.23
CA THR A 167 32.26 -27.72 -31.29
C THR A 167 33.49 -27.25 -32.06
N CYS A 168 34.01 -26.09 -31.68
CA CYS A 168 35.27 -25.60 -32.24
C CYS A 168 36.44 -26.02 -31.35
N ARG A 169 37.45 -26.69 -31.92
CA ARG A 169 38.65 -27.13 -31.16
C ARG A 169 39.55 -25.98 -30.69
N ALA A 170 39.41 -24.79 -31.26
CA ALA A 170 40.26 -23.65 -30.93
C ALA A 170 39.76 -22.85 -29.72
N CYS A 171 38.45 -22.88 -29.44
CA CYS A 171 37.83 -22.10 -28.36
C CYS A 171 36.96 -22.94 -27.42
N GLU A 172 36.90 -24.26 -27.61
CA GLU A 172 36.13 -25.24 -26.81
C GLU A 172 34.65 -24.88 -26.61
N SER A 173 34.13 -23.93 -27.40
CA SER A 173 32.76 -23.45 -27.31
C SER A 173 31.82 -24.35 -28.12
N GLU A 174 30.70 -24.70 -27.51
CA GLU A 174 29.60 -25.42 -28.14
C GLU A 174 28.69 -24.43 -28.87
N GLY A 175 28.44 -24.68 -30.16
CA GLY A 175 27.51 -23.91 -30.97
C GLY A 175 26.42 -24.81 -31.53
N GLU A 176 25.16 -24.32 -31.49
CA GLU A 176 24.05 -24.92 -32.22
C GLU A 176 23.78 -24.08 -33.48
N SER A 177 23.35 -24.72 -34.57
CA SER A 177 22.92 -24.00 -35.77
C SER A 177 21.73 -23.09 -35.44
N ALA A 178 21.74 -21.86 -36.00
CA ALA A 178 20.83 -20.79 -35.59
C ALA A 178 19.36 -21.25 -35.58
N THR A 179 18.73 -21.19 -34.41
CA THR A 179 17.31 -21.50 -34.27
C THR A 179 16.49 -20.44 -34.99
N GLY A 180 15.80 -20.83 -36.07
CA GLY A 180 14.78 -20.00 -36.72
C GLY A 180 13.76 -19.53 -35.69
N SER A 181 13.65 -18.20 -35.55
CA SER A 181 12.81 -17.53 -34.58
C SER A 181 11.34 -17.96 -34.72
N ARG A 182 10.77 -18.43 -33.62
CA ARG A 182 9.36 -18.76 -33.52
C ARG A 182 8.59 -17.43 -33.53
N ALA A 183 7.97 -17.10 -34.66
CA ALA A 183 7.09 -15.95 -34.77
C ALA A 183 6.01 -16.01 -33.68
N ALA A 184 6.06 -15.05 -32.75
CA ALA A 184 5.02 -14.82 -31.77
C ALA A 184 3.73 -14.49 -32.52
N ARG A 185 2.75 -15.39 -32.50
CA ARG A 185 1.38 -15.06 -32.91
C ARG A 185 0.83 -14.09 -31.88
N THR A 186 0.77 -12.82 -32.27
CA THR A 186 0.01 -11.76 -31.62
C THR A 186 -1.43 -12.23 -31.40
N SER A 187 -1.83 -12.32 -30.13
CA SER A 187 -3.22 -12.43 -29.72
C SER A 187 -3.94 -11.13 -30.06
N GLN A 188 -4.68 -11.12 -31.17
CA GLN A 188 -5.69 -10.08 -31.38
C GLN A 188 -6.88 -10.37 -30.44
N PRO A 189 -7.34 -9.40 -29.64
CA PRO A 189 -8.59 -9.52 -28.92
C PRO A 189 -9.73 -9.43 -29.94
N ARG A 190 -10.54 -10.48 -30.03
CA ARG A 190 -11.84 -10.40 -30.71
C ARG A 190 -12.82 -9.74 -29.75
N GLU A 191 -13.07 -8.45 -29.97
CA GLU A 191 -14.27 -7.80 -29.48
C GLU A 191 -15.49 -8.60 -29.96
N CYS A 192 -16.33 -9.01 -29.02
CA CYS A 192 -17.61 -9.66 -29.27
C CYS A 192 -18.70 -8.60 -29.27
N PRO A 193 -19.44 -8.41 -30.38
CA PRO A 193 -20.76 -7.82 -30.31
C PRO A 193 -21.77 -8.78 -30.94
N ILE A 194 -22.57 -9.47 -30.12
CA ILE A 194 -23.91 -9.97 -30.45
C ILE A 194 -24.63 -10.14 -29.10
N PHE A 195 -25.46 -9.17 -28.70
CA PHE A 195 -26.92 -9.19 -28.87
C PHE A 195 -27.57 -10.44 -28.25
N CYS A 196 -28.08 -10.30 -27.02
CA CYS A 196 -29.21 -11.08 -26.52
C CYS A 196 -30.33 -10.09 -26.19
N VAL A 197 -31.40 -10.22 -26.97
CA VAL A 197 -32.76 -9.75 -26.67
C VAL A 197 -33.28 -10.53 -25.48
#